data_AF-W2CLN7-F1
#
_entry.id   AF-W2CLN7-F1
#
_cell.length_a   1.000
_cell.length_b   1.000
_cell.length_c   1.000
_cell.angle_alpha   90.00
_cell.angle_beta   90.00
_cell.angle_gamma   90.00
#
_symmetry.space_group_name_H-M   'P 1'
#
loop_
_entity.id
_entity.type
_entity.pdbx_description
1 polymer ?
#
loop_
_entity_poly.entity_id
_entity_poly.type
_entity_poly.pdbx_seq_one_letter_code
_entity_poly.pdbx_strand_id
1 'polypeptide(L)'
;MSAGTIMGCDGRGRMSAGILMGCGSRGRMSADVLMGCDSRGRMSAGVLMGCGSRGRMSADVLMGCDSRGRMSADVLMGCDGRGRMSADVLMGCDSPGDTVASMIMGCGSPGDTVASMIMGYGSPGDTVASTIMGCGSPGDTVASMIMGYGSPGDTVASMIMSWA
;
A
#
# COMPACT_ATOMS: atom_id res chain seq x y z
N MET A 1 4.71 19.23 26.47
CA MET A 1 3.71 18.71 25.51
C MET A 1 3.56 19.74 24.41
N SER A 2 4.24 19.55 23.28
CA SER A 2 4.15 20.48 22.14
C SER A 2 3.00 20.06 21.23
N ALA A 3 1.76 20.35 21.67
CA ALA A 3 0.54 20.10 20.90
C ALA A 3 0.29 21.23 19.89
N GLY A 4 1.23 21.41 18.96
CA GLY A 4 1.12 22.42 17.91
C GLY A 4 0.66 21.80 16.59
N THR A 5 -0.27 22.46 15.92
CA THR A 5 -0.47 22.31 14.47
C THR A 5 0.59 23.17 13.77
N ILE A 6 1.39 22.59 12.88
CA ILE A 6 2.32 23.35 12.04
C ILE A 6 1.87 23.27 10.59
N MET A 7 1.86 24.40 9.90
CA MET A 7 1.42 24.52 8.51
C MET A 7 2.53 25.12 7.65
N GLY A 8 2.73 24.60 6.44
CA GLY A 8 3.54 25.25 5.41
C GLY A 8 5.02 25.37 5.76
N CYS A 9 5.61 24.31 6.30
CA CYS A 9 6.94 24.33 6.88
C CYS A 9 7.95 23.47 6.12
N ASP A 10 9.08 24.06 5.73
CA ASP A 10 10.13 23.38 4.97
C ASP A 10 11.45 23.30 5.74
N GLY A 11 12.01 22.09 5.85
CA GLY A 11 13.25 21.87 6.61
C GLY A 11 14.13 20.74 6.11
N ARG A 12 15.43 20.79 6.43
CA ARG A 12 16.36 19.69 6.14
C ARG A 12 16.53 18.71 7.32
N GLY A 13 15.99 19.06 8.50
CA GLY A 13 16.22 18.37 9.77
C GLY A 13 15.12 17.38 10.17
N ARG A 14 14.98 17.20 11.48
CA ARG A 14 13.88 16.44 12.09
C ARG A 14 12.73 17.38 12.40
N MET A 15 11.51 16.96 12.08
CA MET A 15 10.29 17.68 12.37
C MET A 15 9.37 16.80 13.20
N SER A 16 8.86 17.33 14.30
CA SER A 16 7.93 16.62 15.18
C SER A 16 6.86 17.56 15.71
N ALA A 17 5.59 17.21 15.52
CA ALA A 17 4.43 17.96 15.96
C ALA A 17 3.24 17.01 16.18
N GLY A 18 2.13 17.49 16.75
CA GLY A 18 0.90 16.69 16.80
C GLY A 18 0.27 16.59 15.40
N ILE A 19 0.16 17.72 14.70
CA ILE A 19 -0.41 17.80 13.36
C ILE A 19 0.52 18.61 12.45
N LEU A 20 0.83 18.10 11.27
CA LEU A 20 1.50 18.85 10.21
C LEU A 20 0.63 18.91 8.95
N MET A 21 0.56 20.09 8.33
CA MET A 21 -0.14 20.28 7.07
C MET A 21 0.75 20.98 6.04
N GLY A 22 0.88 20.40 4.85
CA GLY A 22 1.62 21.02 3.74
C GLY A 22 3.10 21.26 4.05
N CYS A 23 3.73 20.41 4.86
CA CYS A 23 5.13 20.56 5.24
C CYS A 23 6.05 19.68 4.39
N GLY A 24 7.22 20.20 4.05
CA GLY A 24 8.27 19.51 3.32
C GLY A 24 9.49 19.21 4.20
N SER A 25 10.02 17.99 4.13
CA SER A 25 11.33 17.72 4.75
C SER A 25 12.27 16.86 3.91
N ARG A 26 13.57 17.11 4.02
CA ARG A 26 14.59 16.18 3.49
C ARG A 26 15.04 15.13 4.52
N GLY A 27 14.62 15.28 5.78
CA GLY A 27 15.09 14.50 6.91
C GLY A 27 14.05 13.50 7.41
N ARG A 28 13.69 13.61 8.69
CA ARG A 28 12.65 12.77 9.31
C ARG A 28 11.48 13.62 9.75
N MET A 29 10.27 13.16 9.46
CA MET A 29 9.04 13.78 9.88
C MET A 29 8.25 12.79 10.72
N SER A 30 7.84 13.20 11.92
CA SER A 30 6.94 12.45 12.78
C SER A 30 5.79 13.32 13.26
N ALA A 31 4.56 12.85 13.15
CA ALA A 31 3.42 13.49 13.81
C ALA A 31 2.34 12.47 14.14
N ASP A 32 1.28 12.87 14.83
CA ASP A 32 0.10 12.01 14.94
C ASP A 32 -0.67 12.03 13.61
N VAL A 33 -0.79 13.21 12.99
CA VAL A 33 -1.47 13.41 11.70
C VAL A 33 -0.61 14.24 10.74
N LEU A 34 -0.42 13.76 9.51
CA LEU A 34 0.13 14.55 8.40
C LEU A 34 -0.89 14.65 7.26
N MET A 35 -1.07 15.84 6.71
CA MET A 35 -1.86 16.06 5.51
C MET A 35 -1.06 16.81 4.45
N GLY A 36 -1.01 16.31 3.23
CA GLY A 36 -0.35 16.97 2.10
C GLY A 36 1.15 17.22 2.32
N CYS A 37 1.82 16.39 3.11
CA CYS A 37 3.23 16.57 3.44
C CYS A 37 4.15 15.77 2.52
N ASP A 38 5.34 16.30 2.26
CA ASP A 38 6.35 15.68 1.40
C ASP A 38 7.65 15.39 2.15
N SER A 39 8.18 14.17 2.05
CA SER A 39 9.48 13.82 2.63
C SER A 39 10.40 13.04 1.69
N ARG A 40 11.64 13.50 1.53
CA ARG A 40 12.68 12.70 0.85
C ARG A 40 13.29 11.61 1.74
N GLY A 41 13.08 11.68 3.05
CA GLY A 41 13.69 10.78 4.03
C GLY A 41 12.69 9.80 4.62
N ARG A 42 12.47 9.87 5.94
CA ARG A 42 11.48 9.01 6.61
C ARG A 42 10.29 9.82 7.12
N MET A 43 9.11 9.25 7.00
CA MET A 43 7.86 9.83 7.46
C MET A 43 7.14 8.78 8.31
N SER A 44 6.78 9.14 9.54
CA SER A 44 5.97 8.31 10.42
C SER A 44 4.80 9.09 10.99
N ALA A 45 3.59 8.55 10.93
CA ALA A 45 2.46 9.12 11.66
C ALA A 45 1.45 8.06 12.08
N GLY A 46 0.43 8.43 12.86
CA GLY A 46 -0.76 7.57 12.99
C GLY A 46 -1.58 7.61 11.70
N VAL A 47 -1.78 8.82 11.16
CA VAL A 47 -2.57 9.04 9.94
C VAL A 47 -1.81 9.91 8.94
N LEU A 48 -1.71 9.44 7.69
CA LEU A 48 -1.26 10.24 6.55
C LEU A 48 -2.35 10.34 5.50
N MET A 49 -2.55 11.56 4.99
CA MET A 49 -3.50 11.82 3.90
C MET A 49 -2.82 12.65 2.82
N GLY A 50 -2.84 12.17 1.58
CA GLY A 50 -2.28 12.91 0.43
C GLY A 50 -0.79 13.20 0.55
N CYS A 51 -0.02 12.37 1.26
CA CYS A 51 1.39 12.61 1.54
C CYS A 51 2.30 11.91 0.53
N GLY A 52 3.44 12.54 0.22
CA GLY A 52 4.46 12.00 -0.68
C GLY A 52 5.75 11.62 0.03
N SER A 53 6.34 10.46 -0.31
CA SER A 53 7.71 10.15 0.13
C SER A 53 8.58 9.45 -0.90
N ARG A 54 9.84 9.89 -1.02
CA ARG A 54 10.86 9.15 -1.78
C ARG A 54 11.59 8.08 -0.98
N GLY A 55 11.43 8.06 0.34
CA GLY A 55 12.18 7.19 1.23
C GLY A 55 11.30 6.13 1.87
N ARG A 56 11.08 6.22 3.18
CA ARG A 56 10.20 5.27 3.90
C ARG A 56 9.04 5.99 4.56
N MET A 57 7.85 5.44 4.38
CA MET A 57 6.61 5.93 4.94
C MET A 57 5.99 4.82 5.79
N SER A 58 5.65 5.14 7.04
CA SER A 58 5.00 4.20 7.94
C SER A 58 3.89 4.88 8.71
N ALA A 59 2.68 4.33 8.70
CA ALA A 59 1.59 4.83 9.52
C ALA A 59 0.59 3.75 9.87
N ASP A 60 -0.38 4.02 10.75
CA ASP A 60 -1.48 3.06 10.93
C ASP A 60 -2.42 3.15 9.73
N VAL A 61 -2.69 4.37 9.25
CA VAL A 61 -3.58 4.62 8.10
C VAL A 61 -2.91 5.55 7.08
N LEU A 62 -2.86 5.12 5.81
CA LEU A 62 -2.53 5.97 4.67
C LEU A 62 -3.71 6.06 3.70
N MET A 63 -3.98 7.27 3.25
CA MET A 63 -5.03 7.53 2.27
C MET A 63 -4.50 8.44 1.16
N GLY A 64 -4.58 8.01 -0.10
CA GLY A 64 -4.16 8.82 -1.25
C GLY A 64 -2.68 9.18 -1.23
N CYS A 65 -1.82 8.34 -0.66
CA CYS A 65 -0.40 8.66 -0.47
C CYS A 65 0.47 8.06 -1.58
N ASP A 66 1.54 8.78 -1.93
CA ASP A 66 2.49 8.39 -2.97
C ASP A 66 3.86 8.03 -2.40
N SER A 67 4.39 6.84 -2.71
CA SER A 67 5.78 6.50 -2.33
C SER A 67 6.63 5.88 -3.43
N ARG A 68 7.85 6.40 -3.61
CA ARG A 68 8.86 5.75 -4.49
C ARG A 68 9.71 4.70 -3.76
N GLY A 69 9.58 4.57 -2.45
CA GLY A 69 10.47 3.75 -1.64
C GLY A 69 9.77 2.59 -0.95
N ARG A 70 9.59 2.63 0.37
CA ARG A 70 8.79 1.61 1.07
C ARG A 70 7.65 2.23 1.85
N MET A 71 6.49 1.62 1.72
CA MET A 71 5.26 2.01 2.39
C MET A 71 4.80 0.86 3.27
N SER A 72 4.53 1.14 4.54
CA SER A 72 4.01 0.14 5.47
C SER A 72 2.90 0.75 6.32
N ALA A 73 1.73 0.13 6.36
CA ALA A 73 0.66 0.57 7.25
C ALA A 73 -0.31 -0.55 7.61
N ASP A 74 -1.19 -0.35 8.57
CA ASP A 74 -2.27 -1.32 8.79
C ASP A 74 -3.30 -1.21 7.66
N VAL A 75 -3.61 0.02 7.22
CA VAL A 75 -4.57 0.29 6.15
C VAL A 75 -3.99 1.23 5.10
N LEU A 76 -4.03 0.79 3.83
CA LEU A 76 -3.76 1.65 2.67
C LEU A 76 -4.99 1.74 1.77
N MET A 77 -5.37 2.96 1.41
CA MET A 77 -6.50 3.24 0.54
C MET A 77 -6.10 4.22 -0.55
N GLY A 78 -6.25 3.84 -1.83
CA GLY A 78 -5.94 4.72 -2.96
C GLY A 78 -4.49 5.19 -3.02
N CYS A 79 -3.55 4.39 -2.51
CA CYS A 79 -2.14 4.76 -2.41
C CYS A 79 -1.36 4.17 -3.58
N ASP A 80 -0.49 4.97 -4.18
CA ASP A 80 0.32 4.55 -5.31
C ASP A 80 1.81 4.57 -4.96
N GLY A 81 2.58 3.66 -5.55
CA GLY A 81 4.01 3.70 -5.29
C GLY A 81 4.85 2.79 -6.15
N ARG A 82 6.10 3.18 -6.41
CA ARG A 82 7.02 2.38 -7.27
C ARG A 82 7.85 1.34 -6.53
N GLY A 83 7.78 1.32 -5.20
CA GLY A 83 8.58 0.40 -4.41
C GLY A 83 7.71 -0.63 -3.72
N ARG A 84 8.11 -1.10 -2.54
CA ARG A 84 7.40 -2.18 -1.85
C ARG A 84 6.31 -1.65 -0.94
N MET A 85 5.16 -2.30 -0.98
CA MET A 85 3.98 -2.00 -0.18
C MET A 85 3.69 -3.15 0.77
N SER A 86 3.43 -2.84 2.05
CA SER A 86 3.01 -3.86 3.02
C SER A 86 1.88 -3.32 3.88
N ALA A 87 0.76 -4.03 3.96
CA ALA A 87 -0.31 -3.64 4.85
C ALA A 87 -1.21 -4.77 5.32
N ASP A 88 -2.00 -4.57 6.37
CA ASP A 88 -3.05 -5.55 6.66
C ASP A 88 -4.20 -5.45 5.65
N VAL A 89 -4.59 -4.24 5.26
CA VAL A 89 -5.66 -4.01 4.30
C VAL A 89 -5.20 -3.07 3.19
N LEU A 90 -5.35 -3.51 1.94
CA LEU A 90 -5.14 -2.70 0.74
C LEU A 90 -6.45 -2.54 -0.03
N MET A 91 -6.78 -1.30 -0.37
CA MET A 91 -7.96 -0.99 -1.17
C MET A 91 -7.62 -0.01 -2.29
N GLY A 92 -7.81 -0.42 -3.54
CA GLY A 92 -7.61 0.46 -4.72
C GLY A 92 -6.22 1.07 -4.82
N CYS A 93 -5.17 0.32 -4.47
CA CYS A 93 -3.78 0.78 -4.48
C CYS A 93 -3.02 0.15 -5.65
N ASP A 94 -2.17 0.92 -6.32
CA ASP A 94 -1.37 0.42 -7.43
C ASP A 94 0.15 0.58 -7.20
N SER A 95 0.88 -0.52 -7.42
CA SER A 95 2.35 -0.50 -7.28
C SER A 95 3.04 -1.42 -8.27
N PRO A 96 4.03 -0.97 -9.06
CA PRO A 96 4.86 -1.89 -9.82
C PRO A 96 5.86 -2.70 -8.99
N GLY A 97 5.94 -2.50 -7.68
CA GLY A 97 6.77 -3.33 -6.80
C GLY A 97 5.97 -4.46 -6.16
N ASP A 98 6.65 -5.26 -5.34
CA ASP A 98 6.02 -6.34 -4.61
C ASP A 98 5.07 -5.81 -3.53
N THR A 99 3.93 -6.47 -3.41
CA THR A 99 2.84 -6.12 -2.50
C THR A 99 2.58 -7.27 -1.55
N VAL A 100 2.58 -6.99 -0.25
CA VAL A 100 2.25 -7.98 0.78
C VAL A 100 1.09 -7.45 1.59
N ALA A 101 -0.03 -8.20 1.64
CA ALA A 101 -1.11 -7.80 2.52
C ALA A 101 -1.96 -8.92 3.10
N SER A 102 -2.57 -8.70 4.25
CA SER A 102 -3.52 -9.69 4.78
C SER A 102 -4.76 -9.74 3.88
N MET A 103 -5.29 -8.60 3.45
CA MET A 103 -6.45 -8.47 2.57
C MET A 103 -6.20 -7.46 1.44
N ILE A 104 -6.58 -7.81 0.22
CA ILE A 104 -6.51 -6.94 -0.96
C ILE A 104 -7.90 -6.83 -1.61
N MET A 105 -8.33 -5.60 -1.88
CA MET A 105 -9.59 -5.30 -2.55
C MET A 105 -9.39 -4.31 -3.71
N GLY A 106 -9.61 -4.75 -4.95
CA GLY A 106 -9.64 -3.83 -6.11
C GLY A 106 -8.29 -3.22 -6.47
N CYS A 107 -7.18 -3.94 -6.32
CA CYS A 107 -5.82 -3.43 -6.60
C CYS A 107 -5.21 -4.02 -7.89
N GLY A 108 -4.18 -3.38 -8.43
CA GLY A 108 -3.34 -3.91 -9.49
C GLY A 108 -1.85 -3.63 -9.26
N SER A 109 -0.99 -4.63 -9.33
CA SER A 109 0.45 -4.48 -9.21
C SER A 109 1.16 -5.37 -10.23
N PRO A 110 1.94 -4.84 -11.18
CA PRO A 110 2.70 -5.69 -12.09
C PRO A 110 3.85 -6.46 -11.40
N GLY A 111 4.09 -6.25 -10.11
CA GLY A 111 4.98 -7.07 -9.29
C GLY A 111 4.28 -8.22 -8.58
N ASP A 112 5.06 -8.98 -7.82
CA ASP A 112 4.57 -10.16 -7.11
C ASP A 112 3.69 -9.78 -5.93
N THR A 113 2.63 -10.55 -5.71
CA THR A 113 1.64 -10.29 -4.66
C THR A 113 1.47 -11.47 -3.74
N VAL A 114 1.59 -11.21 -2.44
CA VAL A 114 1.33 -12.19 -1.40
C VAL A 114 0.20 -11.68 -0.52
N ALA A 115 -0.92 -12.42 -0.46
CA ALA A 115 -1.99 -12.04 0.43
C ALA A 115 -2.75 -13.20 1.08
N SER A 116 -3.41 -12.97 2.21
CA SER A 116 -4.29 -14.03 2.74
C SER A 116 -5.58 -14.09 1.93
N MET A 117 -6.20 -12.93 1.66
CA MET A 117 -7.44 -12.82 0.90
C MET A 117 -7.34 -11.77 -0.20
N ILE A 118 -7.78 -12.12 -1.41
CA ILE A 118 -7.82 -11.23 -2.57
C ILE A 118 -9.24 -11.19 -3.14
N MET A 119 -9.80 -9.99 -3.31
CA MET A 119 -11.10 -9.75 -3.95
C MET A 119 -10.98 -8.71 -5.07
N GLY A 120 -11.20 -9.11 -6.33
CA GLY A 120 -11.10 -8.19 -7.46
C GLY A 120 -9.67 -7.71 -7.70
N TYR A 121 -8.83 -8.54 -8.31
CA TYR A 121 -7.42 -8.22 -8.56
C TYR A 121 -7.01 -8.57 -9.98
N GLY A 122 -6.13 -7.78 -10.58
CA GLY A 122 -5.62 -8.05 -11.92
C GLY A 122 -4.18 -7.63 -12.01
N SER A 123 -3.27 -8.58 -12.20
CA SER A 123 -1.83 -8.30 -12.21
C SER A 123 -1.06 -9.26 -13.09
N PRO A 124 -0.08 -8.77 -13.86
CA PRO A 124 0.78 -9.65 -14.64
C PRO A 124 1.85 -10.39 -13.84
N GLY A 125 2.05 -10.06 -12.56
CA GLY A 125 3.00 -10.75 -11.68
C GLY A 125 2.43 -12.01 -11.03
N ASP A 126 3.29 -12.72 -10.30
CA ASP A 126 2.91 -13.95 -9.62
C ASP A 126 2.11 -13.65 -8.35
N THR A 127 1.08 -14.46 -8.09
CA THR A 127 0.17 -14.27 -6.95
C THR A 127 0.14 -15.49 -6.05
N VAL A 128 0.41 -15.28 -4.77
CA VAL A 128 0.24 -16.30 -3.72
C VAL A 128 -0.84 -15.84 -2.76
N ALA A 129 -1.94 -16.59 -2.67
CA ALA A 129 -2.96 -16.27 -1.67
C ALA A 129 -3.69 -17.44 -1.04
N SER A 130 -4.24 -17.28 0.17
CA SER A 130 -5.07 -18.35 0.74
C SER A 130 -6.42 -18.43 0.03
N THR A 131 -7.05 -17.29 -0.22
CA THR A 131 -8.35 -17.21 -0.89
C THR A 131 -8.37 -16.11 -1.94
N ILE A 132 -8.86 -16.45 -3.14
CA ILE A 132 -8.99 -15.53 -4.27
C ILE A 132 -10.43 -15.54 -4.78
N MET A 133 -11.02 -14.36 -4.92
CA MET A 133 -12.37 -14.18 -5.44
C MET A 133 -12.38 -13.14 -6.57
N GLY A 134 -12.67 -13.56 -7.80
CA GLY A 134 -12.79 -12.69 -8.96
C GLY A 134 -11.46 -12.06 -9.37
N CYS A 135 -10.56 -12.84 -9.98
CA CYS A 135 -9.32 -12.28 -10.49
C CYS A 135 -8.91 -12.88 -11.85
N GLY A 136 -8.14 -12.10 -12.60
CA GLY A 136 -7.55 -12.49 -13.88
C GLY A 136 -6.17 -11.90 -13.98
N SER A 137 -5.15 -12.75 -13.94
CA SER A 137 -3.74 -12.38 -13.85
C SER A 137 -2.94 -13.25 -14.80
N PRO A 138 -2.24 -12.72 -15.81
CA PRO A 138 -1.48 -13.55 -16.74
C PRO A 138 -0.25 -14.25 -16.13
N GLY A 139 0.12 -13.93 -14.89
CA GLY A 139 1.19 -14.62 -14.14
C GLY A 139 0.73 -15.90 -13.45
N ASP A 140 1.65 -16.56 -12.75
CA ASP A 140 1.37 -17.82 -12.07
C ASP A 140 0.64 -17.57 -10.75
N THR A 141 -0.32 -18.44 -10.41
CA THR A 141 -1.12 -18.29 -9.19
C THR A 141 -1.11 -19.54 -8.34
N VAL A 142 -0.77 -19.36 -7.07
CA VAL A 142 -0.88 -20.41 -6.04
C VAL A 142 -1.92 -19.97 -5.01
N ALA A 143 -3.01 -20.74 -4.88
CA ALA A 143 -3.98 -20.47 -3.84
C ALA A 143 -4.63 -21.69 -3.21
N SER A 144 -5.10 -21.58 -1.96
CA SER A 144 -5.86 -22.69 -1.37
C SER A 144 -7.26 -22.78 -1.97
N MET A 145 -7.92 -21.63 -2.16
CA MET A 145 -9.27 -21.55 -2.72
C MET A 145 -9.37 -20.44 -3.77
N ILE A 146 -9.95 -20.75 -4.93
CA ILE A 146 -10.18 -19.82 -6.03
C ILE A 146 -11.67 -19.83 -6.44
N MET A 147 -12.29 -18.65 -6.53
CA MET A 147 -13.69 -18.43 -6.90
C MET A 147 -13.80 -17.46 -8.09
N GLY A 148 -14.24 -17.92 -9.27
CA GLY A 148 -14.44 -17.06 -10.45
C GLY A 148 -13.13 -16.52 -11.02
N TYR A 149 -12.40 -17.37 -11.74
CA TYR A 149 -11.03 -17.10 -12.16
C TYR A 149 -10.83 -17.39 -13.65
N GLY A 150 -10.09 -16.51 -14.32
CA GLY A 150 -9.73 -16.65 -15.72
C GLY A 150 -8.35 -16.06 -15.96
N SER A 151 -7.32 -16.91 -15.92
CA SER A 151 -5.95 -16.53 -16.22
C SER A 151 -5.34 -17.44 -17.27
N PRO A 152 -4.48 -16.88 -18.16
CA PRO A 152 -3.70 -17.66 -19.10
C PRO A 152 -2.44 -18.31 -18.49
N GLY A 153 -2.04 -17.96 -17.25
CA GLY A 153 -0.88 -18.52 -16.54
C GLY A 153 -1.16 -19.82 -15.79
N ASP A 154 -0.13 -20.45 -15.23
CA ASP A 154 -0.27 -21.71 -14.51
C ASP A 154 -0.91 -21.49 -13.13
N THR A 155 -1.95 -22.27 -12.81
CA THR A 155 -2.71 -22.13 -11.56
C THR A 155 -2.64 -23.42 -10.74
N VAL A 156 -2.14 -23.30 -9.52
CA VAL A 156 -2.16 -24.37 -8.52
C VAL A 156 -3.15 -23.99 -7.43
N ALA A 157 -4.26 -24.74 -7.33
CA ALA A 157 -5.17 -24.58 -6.22
C ALA A 157 -5.75 -25.87 -5.67
N SER A 158 -5.98 -25.89 -4.35
CA SER A 158 -6.62 -27.02 -3.69
C SER A 158 -8.11 -27.12 -4.02
N MET A 159 -8.78 -25.98 -4.25
CA MET A 159 -10.18 -25.92 -4.66
C MET A 159 -10.41 -24.76 -5.63
N ILE A 160 -11.02 -25.05 -6.78
CA ILE A 160 -11.43 -24.07 -7.80
C ILE A 160 -12.93 -24.18 -8.01
N MET A 161 -13.64 -23.04 -7.92
CA MET A 161 -15.07 -22.92 -8.17
C MET A 161 -15.28 -21.85 -9.26
N SER A 162 -15.74 -22.28 -10.43
CA SER A 162 -16.18 -21.38 -11.50
C SER A 162 -17.53 -20.78 -11.17
N TRP A 163 -17.76 -19.51 -11.50
CA TRP A 163 -19.13 -18.97 -11.54
C TRP A 163 -19.90 -19.68 -12.66
N ALA A 164 -21.11 -20.12 -12.35
CA ALA A 164 -22.03 -20.76 -13.30
C ALA A 164 -22.75 -19.72 -14.17
#